data_AF-A0A6J7FRW7-F1
#
_entry.id   AF-A0A6J7FRW7-F1
#
_cell.length_a   1.000
_cell.length_b   1.000
_cell.length_c   1.000
_cell.angle_alpha   90.00
_cell.angle_beta   90.00
_cell.angle_gamma   90.00
#
_symmetry.space_group_name_H-M   'P 1'
#
loop_
_entity.id
_entity.type
_entity.pdbx_description
1 polymer ?
#
loop_
_entity_poly.entity_id
_entity_poly.type
_entity_poly.pdbx_seq_one_letter_code
_entity_poly.pdbx_strand_id
1 'polypeptide(L)'
;MLELAGILKMFLVVLHLVGMAALMGGFLVQIKALRAKTAEILPAMVHGAWTSFLTGLLLVGVREWELAMGGGEELDNAKIAIKTVVVLIVLTLAIINRKKKPVSGSVLGTIGALTFLNVVLAVFW
;
A
#
# COMPACT_ATOMS: atom_id res chain seq x y z
N MET A 1 -23.41 -9.82 -13.50
CA MET A 1 -21.94 -9.89 -13.70
C MET A 1 -21.28 -8.56 -13.36
N LEU A 2 -21.67 -7.45 -13.99
CA LEU A 2 -21.19 -6.10 -13.64
C LEU A 2 -21.47 -5.71 -12.17
N GLU A 3 -22.67 -6.00 -11.65
CA GLU A 3 -23.00 -5.79 -10.22
C GLU A 3 -22.03 -6.49 -9.25
N LEU A 4 -21.64 -7.72 -9.58
CA LEU A 4 -20.70 -8.49 -8.75
C LEU A 4 -19.30 -7.87 -8.79
N ALA A 5 -18.85 -7.41 -9.95
CA ALA A 5 -17.58 -6.68 -10.10
C ALA A 5 -17.59 -5.39 -9.27
N GLY A 6 -18.70 -4.65 -9.29
CA GLY A 6 -18.88 -3.43 -8.49
C GLY A 6 -18.78 -3.69 -6.98
N ILE A 7 -19.48 -4.71 -6.46
CA ILE A 7 -19.44 -5.08 -5.04
C ILE A 7 -18.02 -5.52 -4.64
N LEU A 8 -17.37 -6.35 -5.46
CA LEU A 8 -16.02 -6.81 -5.21
C LEU A 8 -15.02 -5.65 -5.21
N LYS A 9 -15.14 -4.71 -6.16
CA LYS A 9 -14.32 -3.50 -6.21
C LYS A 9 -14.45 -2.68 -4.92
N MET A 10 -15.67 -2.42 -4.46
CA MET A 10 -15.90 -1.66 -3.22
C MET A 10 -15.29 -2.35 -2.00
N PHE A 11 -15.48 -3.66 -1.88
CA PHE A 11 -14.87 -4.45 -0.81
C PHE A 11 -13.33 -4.38 -0.83
N LEU A 12 -12.73 -4.56 -2.01
CA LEU A 12 -11.29 -4.47 -2.18
C LEU A 12 -10.75 -3.07 -1.90
N VAL A 13 -11.46 -2.00 -2.27
CA VAL A 13 -11.10 -0.62 -1.93
C VAL A 13 -11.06 -0.44 -0.41
N VAL A 14 -12.05 -0.94 0.32
CA VAL A 14 -12.06 -0.87 1.79
C VAL A 14 -10.82 -1.56 2.36
N LEU A 15 -10.53 -2.79 1.94
CA LEU A 15 -9.34 -3.51 2.41
C LEU A 15 -8.04 -2.80 2.02
N HIS A 16 -7.97 -2.21 0.82
CA HIS A 16 -6.81 -1.46 0.35
C HIS A 16 -6.53 -0.25 1.24
N LEU A 17 -7.57 0.52 1.58
CA LEU A 17 -7.50 1.67 2.47
C LEU A 17 -7.11 1.26 3.90
N VAL A 18 -7.66 0.16 4.42
CA VAL A 18 -7.28 -0.38 5.73
C VAL A 18 -5.80 -0.81 5.75
N GLY A 19 -5.32 -1.47 4.70
CA GLY A 19 -3.91 -1.82 4.56
C GLY A 19 -3.00 -0.59 4.57
N MET A 20 -3.39 0.46 3.83
CA MET A 20 -2.62 1.71 3.76
C MET A 20 -2.63 2.42 5.10
N ALA A 21 -3.76 2.44 5.80
CA ALA A 21 -3.90 3.02 7.13
C ALA A 21 -3.05 2.26 8.17
N ALA A 22 -3.00 0.93 8.11
CA ALA A 22 -2.16 0.13 9.00
C ALA A 22 -0.66 0.38 8.76
N LEU A 23 -0.26 0.50 7.49
CA LEU A 23 1.12 0.81 7.11
C LEU A 23 1.53 2.22 7.51
N MET A 24 0.75 3.23 7.13
CA MET A 24 1.03 4.64 7.45
C MET A 24 0.90 4.89 8.97
N GLY A 25 -0.17 4.42 9.59
CA GLY A 25 -0.39 4.54 11.03
C GLY A 25 0.72 3.87 11.83
N GLY A 26 1.16 2.68 11.41
CA GLY A 26 2.31 1.98 12.01
C GLY A 26 3.61 2.77 11.91
N PHE A 27 3.85 3.48 10.80
CA PHE A 27 4.97 4.41 10.69
C PHE A 27 4.82 5.62 11.63
N LEU A 28 3.64 6.25 11.65
CA LEU A 28 3.39 7.48 12.42
C LEU A 28 3.62 7.27 13.93
N VAL A 29 3.21 6.13 14.48
CA VAL A 29 3.44 5.83 15.91
C VAL A 29 4.91 5.59 16.23
N GLN A 30 5.73 5.21 15.25
CA GLN A 30 7.17 4.99 15.41
C GLN A 30 8.01 6.27 15.29
N ILE A 31 7.42 7.44 14.98
CA ILE A 31 8.15 8.71 14.85
C ILE A 31 8.91 9.09 16.13
N LYS A 32 8.32 8.86 17.31
CA LYS A 32 9.01 9.13 18.59
C LYS A 32 10.18 8.18 18.80
N ALA A 33 9.97 6.88 18.54
CA ALA A 33 11.01 5.86 18.64
C ALA A 33 12.15 6.09 17.62
N LEU A 34 11.83 6.63 16.45
CA LEU A 34 12.80 7.02 15.42
C LEU A 34 13.77 8.08 15.95
N ARG A 35 13.26 9.11 16.63
CA ARG A 35 14.11 10.14 17.28
C ARG A 35 14.95 9.57 18.41
N ALA A 36 14.40 8.64 19.17
CA ALA A 36 15.08 7.94 20.25
C ALA A 36 16.05 6.83 19.78
N LYS A 37 16.16 6.59 18.45
CA LYS A 37 16.93 5.49 17.86
C LYS A 37 16.52 4.09 18.36
N THR A 38 15.26 3.94 18.76
CA THR A 38 14.64 2.68 19.22
C THR A 38 13.51 2.22 18.30
N ALA A 39 13.38 2.82 17.12
CA ALA A 39 12.38 2.46 16.14
C ALA A 39 12.46 0.99 15.73
N GLU A 40 11.30 0.41 15.46
CA GLU A 40 11.11 -0.93 14.93
C GLU A 40 10.08 -0.92 13.79
N ILE A 41 10.06 -1.96 12.97
CA ILE A 41 8.95 -2.19 12.04
C ILE A 41 7.87 -2.99 12.77
N LEU A 42 6.70 -2.39 12.94
CA LEU A 42 5.59 -3.03 13.62
C LEU A 42 4.95 -4.12 12.72
N PRO A 43 4.39 -5.21 13.29
CA PRO A 43 3.66 -6.20 12.51
C PRO A 43 2.54 -5.60 11.66
N ALA A 44 1.84 -4.59 12.19
CA ALA A 44 0.81 -3.85 11.47
C ALA A 44 1.32 -3.22 10.17
N MET A 45 2.58 -2.78 10.12
CA MET A 45 3.18 -2.24 8.90
C MET A 45 3.38 -3.32 7.84
N VAL A 46 3.86 -4.49 8.25
CA VAL A 46 4.09 -5.62 7.33
C VAL A 46 2.77 -6.14 6.77
N HIS A 47 1.77 -6.35 7.64
CA HIS A 47 0.44 -6.77 7.21
C HIS A 47 -0.22 -5.69 6.34
N GLY A 48 -0.12 -4.42 6.72
CA GLY A 48 -0.64 -3.31 5.93
C GLY A 48 -0.04 -3.25 4.52
N ALA A 49 1.28 -3.39 4.40
CA ALA A 49 1.96 -3.43 3.11
C ALA A 49 1.50 -4.61 2.23
N TRP A 50 1.36 -5.81 2.80
CA TRP A 50 0.83 -6.98 2.07
C TRP A 50 -0.61 -6.77 1.65
N THR A 51 -1.47 -6.32 2.56
CA THR A 51 -2.89 -6.06 2.28
C THR A 51 -3.02 -5.04 1.16
N SER A 52 -2.32 -3.90 1.23
CA SER A 52 -2.35 -2.88 0.17
C SER A 52 -1.84 -3.40 -1.17
N PHE A 53 -0.74 -4.16 -1.18
CA PHE A 53 -0.22 -4.73 -2.43
C PHE A 53 -1.21 -5.71 -3.08
N LEU A 54 -1.69 -6.69 -2.32
CA LEU A 54 -2.58 -7.73 -2.84
C LEU A 54 -3.92 -7.15 -3.30
N THR A 55 -4.53 -6.30 -2.49
CA THR A 55 -5.79 -5.63 -2.85
C THR A 55 -5.62 -4.70 -4.04
N GLY A 56 -4.48 -3.99 -4.14
CA GLY A 56 -4.17 -3.15 -5.30
C GLY A 56 -4.07 -3.95 -6.60
N LEU A 57 -3.39 -5.10 -6.55
CA LEU A 57 -3.30 -6.01 -7.70
C LEU A 57 -4.67 -6.58 -8.08
N LEU A 58 -5.48 -6.98 -7.10
CA LEU A 58 -6.83 -7.47 -7.35
C LEU A 58 -7.75 -6.39 -7.92
N LEU A 59 -7.62 -5.13 -7.48
CA LEU A 59 -8.38 -3.99 -8.02
C LEU A 59 -8.08 -3.74 -9.49
N VAL A 60 -6.83 -3.93 -9.92
CA VAL A 60 -6.47 -3.88 -11.35
C VAL A 60 -7.21 -4.98 -12.11
N GLY A 61 -7.17 -6.22 -11.60
CA GLY A 61 -7.87 -7.34 -12.23
C GLY A 61 -9.39 -7.16 -12.30
N VAL A 62 -10.01 -6.61 -11.26
CA VAL A 62 -11.45 -6.30 -11.27
C VAL A 62 -11.79 -5.23 -12.30
N ARG A 63 -10.91 -4.22 -12.47
CA ARG A 63 -11.16 -3.15 -13.44
C ARG A 63 -10.97 -3.62 -14.90
N GLU A 64 -9.99 -4.49 -15.15
CA GLU A 64 -9.89 -5.21 -16.43
C GLU A 64 -11.12 -6.08 -16.69
N TRP A 65 -11.66 -6.73 -15.66
CA TRP A 65 -12.89 -7.52 -15.78
C TRP A 65 -14.11 -6.65 -16.10
N GLU A 66 -14.25 -5.47 -15.48
CA GLU A 66 -15.29 -4.49 -15.83
C GLU A 66 -15.18 -4.08 -17.32
N LEU A 67 -13.96 -3.76 -17.78
CA LEU A 67 -13.68 -3.37 -19.16
C LEU A 67 -14.05 -4.48 -20.17
N ALA A 68 -13.68 -5.72 -19.88
CA ALA A 68 -14.03 -6.88 -20.71
C ALA A 68 -15.54 -7.14 -20.81
N MET A 69 -16.33 -6.66 -19.85
CA MET A 69 -17.79 -6.75 -19.86
C MET A 69 -18.48 -5.53 -20.50
N GLY A 70 -17.72 -4.61 -21.10
CA GLY A 70 -18.26 -3.41 -21.73
C GLY A 70 -18.62 -2.29 -20.76
N GLY A 71 -18.05 -2.29 -19.54
CA GLY A 71 -18.23 -1.22 -18.56
C GLY A 71 -16.88 -0.69 -18.03
N GLY A 72 -16.90 0.40 -17.28
CA GLY A 72 -15.68 0.98 -16.71
C GLY A 72 -14.83 1.79 -17.70
N GLU A 73 -13.76 2.37 -17.19
CA GLU A 73 -12.81 3.20 -17.94
C GLU A 73 -11.50 2.46 -18.18
N GLU A 74 -10.80 2.84 -19.25
CA GLU A 74 -9.47 2.31 -19.56
C GLU A 74 -8.47 2.57 -18.43
N LEU A 75 -7.55 1.63 -18.24
CA LEU A 75 -6.52 1.72 -17.23
C LEU A 75 -5.34 2.58 -17.70
N ASP A 76 -4.98 3.57 -16.87
CA ASP A 76 -3.64 4.16 -16.94
C ASP A 76 -2.61 3.18 -16.36
N ASN A 77 -2.01 2.41 -17.26
CA ASN A 77 -0.98 1.43 -16.92
C ASN A 77 0.30 2.07 -16.34
N ALA A 78 0.61 3.32 -16.68
CA ALA A 78 1.75 4.02 -16.10
C ALA A 78 1.49 4.33 -14.61
N LYS A 79 0.29 4.82 -14.28
CA LYS A 79 -0.14 5.02 -12.89
C LYS A 79 -0.08 3.73 -12.07
N ILE A 80 -0.60 2.64 -12.64
CA ILE A 80 -0.61 1.33 -11.96
C ILE A 80 0.81 0.82 -11.73
N ALA A 81 1.67 0.89 -12.76
CA ALA A 81 3.05 0.45 -12.66
C ALA A 81 3.82 1.21 -11.58
N ILE A 82 3.72 2.54 -11.55
CA ILE A 82 4.42 3.37 -10.56
C ILE A 82 3.94 3.06 -9.14
N LYS A 83 2.63 3.04 -8.89
CA LYS A 83 2.09 2.68 -7.56
C LYS A 83 2.51 1.29 -7.11
N THR A 84 2.52 0.33 -8.02
CA THR A 84 2.94 -1.05 -7.75
C THR A 84 4.41 -1.12 -7.38
N VAL A 85 5.28 -0.42 -8.12
CA VAL A 85 6.71 -0.36 -7.79
C VAL A 85 6.94 0.29 -6.42
N VAL A 86 6.26 1.39 -6.12
CA VAL A 86 6.38 2.08 -4.82
C VAL A 86 6.00 1.15 -3.67
N VAL A 87 4.85 0.48 -3.74
CA VAL A 87 4.43 -0.44 -2.66
C VAL A 87 5.34 -1.66 -2.55
N LEU A 88 5.90 -2.16 -3.66
CA LEU A 88 6.86 -3.27 -3.65
C LEU A 88 8.18 -2.88 -2.96
N ILE A 89 8.68 -1.66 -3.18
CA ILE A 89 9.85 -1.15 -2.46
C ILE A 89 9.54 -1.09 -0.96
N VAL A 90 8.40 -0.53 -0.58
CA VAL A 90 7.99 -0.45 0.83
C VAL A 90 7.86 -1.84 1.47
N LEU A 91 7.20 -2.76 0.79
CA LEU A 91 7.02 -4.15 1.24
C LEU A 91 8.36 -4.84 1.44
N THR A 92 9.27 -4.69 0.48
CA THR A 92 10.62 -5.28 0.54
C THR A 92 11.41 -4.74 1.73
N LEU A 93 11.43 -3.41 1.91
CA LEU A 93 12.09 -2.78 3.05
C LEU A 93 11.49 -3.25 4.38
N ALA A 94 10.16 -3.32 4.48
CA ALA A 94 9.45 -3.78 5.66
C ALA A 94 9.81 -5.23 6.01
N ILE A 95 9.78 -6.15 5.04
CA ILE A 95 10.06 -7.57 5.27
C ILE A 95 11.52 -7.81 5.66
N ILE A 96 12.47 -7.22 4.93
CA ILE A 96 13.90 -7.45 5.18
C ILE A 96 14.31 -6.92 6.56
N ASN A 97 13.70 -5.82 7.00
CA ASN A 97 14.07 -5.16 8.25
C ASN A 97 13.15 -5.49 9.44
N ARG A 98 12.09 -6.30 9.27
CA ARG A 98 11.11 -6.63 10.34
C ARG A 98 11.70 -7.24 11.61
N LYS A 99 12.85 -7.89 11.50
CA LYS A 99 13.56 -8.53 12.64
C LYS A 99 14.62 -7.63 13.28
N LYS A 100 14.87 -6.43 12.73
CA LYS A 100 15.90 -5.51 13.24
C LYS A 100 15.30 -4.62 14.33
N LYS A 101 15.96 -4.60 15.49
CA LYS A 101 15.56 -3.84 16.68
C LYS A 101 16.83 -3.21 17.31
N PRO A 102 17.15 -1.94 17.01
CA PRO A 102 16.37 -0.98 16.24
C PRO A 102 16.56 -1.11 14.72
N VAL A 103 15.58 -0.61 13.96
CA VAL A 103 15.72 -0.36 12.51
C VAL A 103 16.41 0.99 12.28
N SER A 104 17.23 1.09 11.24
CA SER A 104 17.87 2.35 10.86
C SER A 104 16.83 3.41 10.51
N GLY A 105 17.07 4.66 10.93
CA GLY A 105 16.12 5.73 10.68
C GLY A 105 15.87 6.05 9.20
N SER A 106 16.87 5.85 8.33
CA SER A 106 16.71 5.97 6.88
C SER A 106 15.69 4.98 6.33
N VAL A 107 15.77 3.70 6.69
CA VAL A 107 14.80 2.66 6.28
C VAL A 107 13.37 3.03 6.72
N LEU A 108 13.18 3.37 8.00
CA LEU A 108 11.84 3.71 8.48
C LEU A 108 11.32 5.00 7.83
N GLY A 109 12.19 6.01 7.65
CA GLY A 109 11.87 7.25 6.95
C GLY A 109 11.48 7.01 5.49
N THR A 110 12.22 6.16 4.76
CA THR A 110 11.90 5.77 3.38
C THR A 110 10.55 5.05 3.30
N ILE A 111 10.26 4.12 4.22
CA ILE A 111 8.95 3.45 4.28
C ILE A 111 7.83 4.48 4.45
N GLY A 112 7.95 5.39 5.42
CA GLY A 112 6.95 6.43 5.66
C GLY A 112 6.78 7.37 4.47
N ALA A 113 7.87 7.88 3.90
CA ALA A 113 7.86 8.80 2.78
C ALA A 113 7.26 8.17 1.51
N LEU A 114 7.65 6.94 1.17
CA LEU A 114 7.10 6.22 0.01
C LEU A 114 5.63 5.85 0.22
N THR A 115 5.23 5.47 1.43
CA THR A 115 3.81 5.22 1.73
C THR A 115 2.98 6.50 1.55
N PHE A 116 3.49 7.64 2.04
CA PHE A 116 2.83 8.93 1.88
C PHE A 116 2.75 9.35 0.42
N LEU A 117 3.86 9.21 -0.32
CA LEU A 117 3.89 9.44 -1.76
C LEU A 117 2.84 8.59 -2.48
N ASN A 118 2.69 7.31 -2.11
CA ASN A 118 1.68 6.44 -2.72
C ASN A 118 0.25 6.92 -2.48
N VAL A 119 -0.04 7.51 -1.31
CA VAL A 119 -1.32 8.15 -1.01
C VAL A 119 -1.52 9.40 -1.87
N VAL A 120 -0.51 10.25 -2.00
CA VAL A 120 -0.55 11.45 -2.87
C VAL A 120 -0.83 11.05 -4.32
N LEU A 121 -0.09 10.06 -4.84
CA LEU A 121 -0.33 9.51 -6.18
C LEU A 121 -1.70 8.86 -6.34
N ALA A 122 -2.39 8.51 -5.25
CA ALA A 122 -3.74 7.99 -5.31
C ALA A 122 -4.82 9.06 -5.37
N VAL A 123 -4.55 10.25 -4.85
CA VAL A 123 -5.51 11.35 -4.79
C VAL A 123 -5.33 12.31 -5.97
N PHE A 124 -4.09 12.63 -6.33
CA PHE A 124 -3.79 13.75 -7.24
C PHE A 124 -3.42 13.32 -8.66
N TRP A 125 -3.13 12.04 -8.87
CA TRP A 125 -2.81 11.53 -10.19
C TRP A 125 -3.82 10.48 -10.57
#